data_AF-A0A259Q1G7-F1
#
_entry.id   AF-A0A259Q1G7-F1
#
_cell.length_a   1.000
_cell.length_b   1.000
_cell.length_c   1.000
_cell.angle_alpha   90.00
_cell.angle_beta   90.00
_cell.angle_gamma   90.00
#
_symmetry.space_group_name_H-M   'P 1'
#
loop_
_entity.id
_entity.type
_entity.pdbx_description
1 polymer ?
#
loop_
_entity_poly.entity_id
_entity_poly.type
_entity_poly.pdbx_seq_one_letter_code
_entity_poly.pdbx_strand_id
1 'polypeptide(L)'
;MNWIDVAVLALPALPLLSAALIPLLSGGHQRRAARWSIGFTTLTLLVALVLLVQYLRGAEGQSLFVGVAQMGLLLDPLSLAMSVLVAGISLIVHVYSLNYMADEPGYVRFFSLL
;
A
#
# COMPACT_ATOMS: atom_id res chain seq x y z
N MET A 1 13.27 5.38 -16.60
CA MET A 1 12.56 5.02 -15.37
C MET A 1 13.31 3.86 -14.75
N ASN A 2 14.04 4.10 -13.68
CA ASN A 2 14.73 3.05 -12.93
C ASN A 2 13.69 2.22 -12.16
N TRP A 3 14.04 0.98 -11.79
CA TRP A 3 13.13 0.12 -11.01
C TRP A 3 12.76 0.74 -9.65
N ILE A 4 13.63 1.60 -9.11
CA ILE A 4 13.40 2.37 -7.89
C ILE A 4 12.24 3.36 -8.09
N ASP A 5 12.25 4.13 -9.18
CA ASP A 5 11.20 5.11 -9.48
C ASP A 5 9.82 4.43 -9.58
N VAL A 6 9.78 3.23 -10.18
CA VAL A 6 8.58 2.41 -10.26
C VAL A 6 8.12 1.96 -8.88
N ALA A 7 9.05 1.54 -8.01
CA ALA A 7 8.73 1.14 -6.64
C ALA A 7 8.23 2.32 -5.79
N VAL A 8 8.79 3.52 -5.96
CA VAL A 8 8.31 4.75 -5.29
C VAL A 8 6.86 5.06 -5.69
N LEU A 9 6.55 4.98 -6.99
CA LEU A 9 5.19 5.20 -7.49
C LEU A 9 4.23 4.09 -7.08
N ALA A 10 4.73 2.86 -6.92
CA ALA A 10 3.93 1.73 -6.48
C ALA A 10 3.41 1.90 -5.04
N LEU A 11 4.14 2.59 -4.15
CA LEU A 11 3.73 2.81 -2.76
C LEU A 11 2.32 3.44 -2.62
N PRO A 12 2.02 4.59 -3.25
CA PRO A 12 0.66 5.14 -3.26
C PRO A 12 -0.24 4.46 -4.30
N ALA A 13 0.30 3.95 -5.42
CA ALA A 13 -0.54 3.39 -6.47
C ALA A 13 -1.19 2.05 -6.06
N LEU A 14 -0.51 1.20 -5.29
CA LEU A 14 -1.03 -0.11 -4.90
C LEU A 14 -2.29 -0.02 -4.01
N PRO A 15 -2.33 0.80 -2.94
CA PRO A 15 -3.55 1.04 -2.17
C PRO A 15 -4.67 1.71 -2.99
N LEU A 16 -4.32 2.61 -3.91
CA LEU A 16 -5.32 3.23 -4.79
C LEU A 16 -5.92 2.21 -5.77
N LEU A 17 -5.09 1.31 -6.30
CA LEU A 17 -5.54 0.20 -7.13
C LEU A 17 -6.41 -0.76 -6.33
N SER A 18 -6.07 -1.08 -5.08
CA SER A 18 -6.96 -1.90 -4.25
C SER A 18 -8.31 -1.22 -4.04
N ALA A 19 -8.31 0.06 -3.67
CA ALA A 19 -9.53 0.83 -3.47
C ALA A 19 -10.43 0.86 -4.71
N ALA A 20 -9.85 1.01 -5.92
CA ALA A 20 -10.61 1.01 -7.16
C ALA A 20 -11.07 -0.39 -7.61
N LEU A 21 -10.22 -1.41 -7.42
CA LEU A 21 -10.48 -2.77 -7.92
C LEU A 21 -11.41 -3.58 -7.02
N ILE A 22 -11.40 -3.38 -5.70
CA ILE A 22 -12.26 -4.10 -4.76
C ILE A 22 -13.76 -3.96 -5.10
N PRO A 23 -14.34 -2.76 -5.34
CA PRO A 23 -15.75 -2.65 -5.68
C PRO A 23 -16.08 -3.23 -7.07
N LEU A 24 -15.16 -3.17 -8.03
CA LEU A 24 -15.36 -3.69 -9.39
C LEU A 24 -15.25 -5.22 -9.48
N LEU A 25 -14.27 -5.81 -8.80
CA LEU A 25 -13.94 -7.24 -8.90
C LEU A 25 -14.67 -8.12 -7.87
N SER A 26 -15.11 -7.54 -6.75
CA SER A 26 -15.74 -8.35 -5.69
C SER A 26 -17.14 -8.81 -6.03
N GLY A 27 -17.87 -8.10 -6.91
CA GLY A 27 -19.24 -8.47 -7.30
C GLY A 27 -20.15 -8.74 -6.11
N GLY A 28 -19.98 -7.97 -5.02
CA GLY A 28 -20.73 -8.12 -3.76
C GLY A 28 -20.28 -9.27 -2.85
N HIS A 29 -19.30 -10.09 -3.24
CA HIS A 29 -18.84 -11.23 -2.44
C HIS A 29 -17.74 -10.82 -1.45
N GLN A 30 -18.10 -10.82 -0.15
CA GLN A 30 -17.24 -10.43 0.97
C GLN A 30 -15.87 -11.14 0.96
N ARG A 31 -15.85 -12.47 0.75
CA ARG A 31 -14.60 -13.26 0.77
C ARG A 31 -13.61 -12.90 -0.35
N ARG A 32 -14.09 -12.43 -1.50
CA ARG A 32 -13.20 -12.03 -2.61
C ARG A 32 -12.61 -10.65 -2.35
N ALA A 33 -13.43 -9.69 -1.90
CA ALA A 33 -12.99 -8.34 -1.54
C ALA A 33 -11.83 -8.38 -0.53
N ALA A 34 -11.99 -9.16 0.54
CA ALA A 34 -10.97 -9.34 1.57
C ALA A 34 -9.65 -9.90 1.04
N ARG A 35 -9.69 -10.97 0.24
CA ARG A 35 -8.46 -11.61 -0.29
C ARG A 35 -7.67 -10.68 -1.19
N TRP A 36 -8.35 -9.94 -2.08
CA TRP A 36 -7.70 -8.97 -2.96
C TRP A 36 -7.10 -7.82 -2.15
N SER A 37 -7.87 -7.25 -1.23
CA SER A 37 -7.44 -6.14 -0.38
C SER A 37 -6.20 -6.48 0.44
N ILE A 38 -6.20 -7.62 1.15
CA ILE A 38 -5.03 -8.09 1.92
C ILE A 38 -3.84 -8.36 0.99
N GLY A 39 -4.08 -8.91 -0.20
CA GLY A 39 -3.02 -9.14 -1.19
C GLY A 39 -2.31 -7.85 -1.60
N PHE A 40 -3.07 -6.81 -1.95
CA PHE A 40 -2.51 -5.50 -2.30
C PHE A 40 -1.80 -4.84 -1.11
N THR A 41 -2.40 -4.84 0.08
CA THR A 41 -1.78 -4.24 1.27
C THR A 41 -0.49 -4.95 1.68
N THR A 42 -0.46 -6.29 1.57
CA THR A 42 0.76 -7.07 1.80
C THR A 42 1.83 -6.74 0.77
N LEU A 43 1.45 -6.59 -0.51
CA LEU A 43 2.38 -6.18 -1.56
C LEU A 43 2.95 -4.79 -1.32
N THR A 44 2.12 -3.82 -0.89
CA THR A 44 2.56 -2.48 -0.50
C THR A 44 3.58 -2.53 0.63
N LEU A 45 3.34 -3.34 1.66
CA LEU A 45 4.28 -3.54 2.77
C LEU A 45 5.62 -4.14 2.29
N LEU A 46 5.58 -5.13 1.40
CA LEU A 46 6.78 -5.73 0.83
C LEU A 46 7.59 -4.70 0.03
N VAL A 47 6.93 -3.88 -0.79
CA VAL A 47 7.61 -2.79 -1.53
C VAL A 47 8.25 -1.79 -0.56
N ALA A 48 7.55 -1.37 0.49
CA ALA A 48 8.08 -0.47 1.50
C ALA A 48 9.31 -1.06 2.23
N LEU A 49 9.26 -2.35 2.58
CA LEU A 49 10.38 -3.06 3.22
C LEU A 49 11.58 -3.20 2.27
N VAL A 50 11.35 -3.55 1.01
CA VAL A 50 12.42 -3.64 0.01
C VAL A 50 13.11 -2.29 -0.16
N LEU A 51 12.36 -1.20 -0.26
CA LEU A 51 12.91 0.15 -0.35
C LEU A 51 13.71 0.54 0.90
N LEU A 52 13.21 0.23 2.10
CA LEU A 52 13.92 0.49 3.35
C LEU A 52 15.22 -0.32 3.44
N VAL A 53 15.18 -1.63 3.14
CA VAL A 53 16.38 -2.49 3.17
C VAL A 53 17.41 -2.03 2.15
N GLN A 54 16.98 -1.63 0.95
CA GLN A 54 17.86 -1.10 -0.08
C GLN A 54 18.51 0.22 0.37
N TYR A 55 17.76 1.10 1.01
CA TYR A 55 18.29 2.33 1.60
C TYR A 55 19.36 2.03 2.67
N LEU A 56 19.07 1.10 3.59
CA LEU A 56 19.99 0.70 4.65
C LEU A 56 21.25 0.00 4.13
N ARG A 57 21.15 -0.75 3.03
CA ARG A 57 22.30 -1.43 2.38
C ARG A 57 23.13 -0.50 1.50
N GLY A 58 22.49 0.50 0.88
CA GLY A 58 23.07 1.32 -0.15
C GLY A 58 23.74 2.61 0.33
N ALA A 59 23.39 3.11 1.53
CA ALA A 59 23.99 4.30 2.17
C ALA A 59 24.41 5.42 1.20
N GLU A 60 23.61 5.68 0.16
CA GLU A 60 23.70 6.90 -0.63
C GLU A 60 22.50 7.73 -0.20
N GLY A 61 22.75 8.77 0.61
CA GLY A 61 21.75 9.71 1.12
C GLY A 61 21.09 10.57 0.04
N GLN A 62 20.88 10.03 -1.16
CA GLN A 62 20.15 10.67 -2.23
C GLN A 62 18.66 10.51 -1.93
N SER A 63 18.06 11.61 -1.48
CA SER A 63 16.61 11.75 -1.45
C SER A 63 16.08 11.58 -2.87
N LEU A 64 15.32 10.51 -3.12
CA LEU A 64 14.77 10.24 -4.43
C LEU A 64 13.54 11.12 -4.61
N PHE A 65 13.61 12.08 -5.52
CA PHE A 65 12.47 12.90 -5.93
C PHE A 65 11.88 12.34 -7.21
N VAL A 66 10.71 11.73 -7.12
CA VAL A 66 9.95 11.26 -8.28
C VAL A 66 8.74 12.17 -8.44
N GLY A 67 8.77 13.08 -9.42
CA GLY A 67 7.75 14.10 -9.59
C GLY A 67 7.56 14.57 -11.02
N VAL A 68 6.39 15.16 -11.27
CA VAL A 68 6.06 15.88 -12.51
C VAL A 68 5.91 17.36 -12.15
N ALA A 69 6.75 18.21 -12.74
CA ALA A 69 6.82 19.65 -12.45
C ALA A 69 7.06 19.95 -10.96
N GLN A 70 6.11 20.60 -10.27
CA GLN A 70 6.24 21.02 -8.87
C GLN A 70 5.72 19.99 -7.84
N MET A 71 5.12 18.89 -8.30
CA MET A 71 4.62 17.82 -7.42
C MET A 71 5.52 16.59 -7.55
N GLY A 72 6.02 16.09 -6.43
CA GLY A 72 6.78 14.85 -6.41
C GLY A 72 6.87 14.21 -5.03
N LEU A 73 7.19 12.93 -5.04
CA LEU A 73 7.42 12.12 -3.85
C LEU A 73 8.89 12.20 -3.50
N LEU A 74 9.18 12.77 -2.33
CA LEU A 74 10.52 12.77 -1.74
C LEU A 74 10.64 11.54 -0.83
N LEU A 75 11.50 10.59 -1.18
CA LEU A 75 11.85 9.50 -0.28
C LEU A 75 13.12 9.83 0.48
N ASP A 76 12.94 10.23 1.73
CA ASP A 76 13.98 10.37 2.74
C ASP A 76 13.85 9.21 3.77
N PRO A 77 14.85 8.98 4.64
CA PRO A 77 14.80 7.90 5.63
C PRO A 77 13.58 7.96 6.54
N LEU A 78 13.09 9.16 6.89
CA LEU A 78 11.88 9.30 7.68
C LEU A 78 10.64 8.82 6.90
N SER A 79 10.47 9.25 5.65
CA SER A 79 9.35 8.81 4.81
C SER A 79 9.37 7.31 4.54
N LEU A 80 10.55 6.70 4.39
CA LEU A 80 10.69 5.25 4.25
C LEU A 80 10.26 4.50 5.52
N ALA A 81 10.70 4.96 6.69
CA ALA A 81 10.30 4.38 7.98
C ALA A 81 8.78 4.52 8.19
N MET A 82 8.22 5.69 7.88
CA MET A 82 6.78 5.93 7.96
C MET A 82 6.00 5.07 6.96
N SER A 83 6.51 4.86 5.74
CA SER A 83 5.88 4.01 4.73
C SER A 83 5.74 2.57 5.21
N VAL A 84 6.79 2.02 5.84
CA VAL A 84 6.75 0.67 6.45
C VAL A 84 5.77 0.63 7.61
N LEU A 85 5.77 1.63 8.48
CA LEU A 85 4.86 1.70 9.63
C LEU A 85 3.40 1.77 9.18
N VAL A 86 3.07 2.66 8.23
CA VAL A 86 1.70 2.82 7.71
C VAL A 86 1.24 1.56 7.00
N ALA A 87 2.07 0.96 6.14
CA ALA A 87 1.72 -0.30 5.47
C ALA A 87 1.58 -1.47 6.46
N GLY A 88 2.41 -1.50 7.51
CA GLY A 88 2.36 -2.53 8.56
C GLY A 88 1.09 -2.44 9.39
N ILE A 89 0.75 -1.24 9.88
CA ILE A 89 -0.50 -1.01 10.60
C ILE A 89 -1.70 -1.26 9.69
N SER A 90 -1.66 -0.81 8.44
CA SER A 90 -2.72 -1.07 7.47
C SER A 90 -2.97 -2.57 7.29
N LEU A 91 -1.91 -3.39 7.15
CA LEU A 91 -2.06 -4.85 7.04
C LEU A 91 -2.73 -5.45 8.28
N ILE A 92 -2.34 -5.01 9.48
CA ILE A 92 -2.95 -5.48 10.74
C ILE A 92 -4.44 -5.13 10.77
N VAL A 93 -4.79 -3.88 10.43
CA VAL A 93 -6.18 -3.43 10.39
C VAL A 93 -6.99 -4.22 9.37
N HIS A 94 -6.44 -4.47 8.18
CA HIS A 94 -7.07 -5.29 7.14
C HIS A 94 -7.38 -6.71 7.61
N VAL A 95 -6.41 -7.37 8.27
CA VAL A 95 -6.59 -8.73 8.80
C VAL A 95 -7.60 -8.74 9.94
N TYR A 96 -7.55 -7.76 10.84
CA TYR A 96 -8.50 -7.64 11.95
C TYR A 96 -9.93 -7.43 11.44
N SER A 97 -10.10 -6.59 10.41
CA SER A 97 -11.38 -6.27 9.81
C SER A 97 -12.06 -7.44 9.12
N LEU A 98 -11.34 -8.54 8.82
CA LEU A 98 -11.94 -9.75 8.23
C LEU A 98 -13.08 -10.30 9.08
N ASN A 99 -12.82 -10.43 10.38
CA ASN A 99 -13.79 -10.98 11.33
C ASN A 99 -14.66 -9.88 11.92
N TYR A 100 -14.11 -8.67 12.11
CA TYR A 100 -14.86 -7.57 12.70
C TYR A 100 -16.03 -7.10 11.81
N MET A 101 -15.86 -7.10 10.48
CA MET A 101 -16.90 -6.68 9.54
C MET A 101 -17.74 -7.84 8.98
N ALA A 102 -17.50 -9.10 9.39
CA ALA A 102 -18.04 -10.29 8.71
C ALA A 102 -19.56 -10.25 8.49
N ASP A 103 -20.31 -9.75 9.48
CA ASP A 103 -21.78 -9.71 9.47
C ASP A 103 -22.34 -8.35 8.99
N GLU A 104 -21.48 -7.42 8.59
CA GLU A 104 -21.88 -6.08 8.19
C GLU A 104 -22.23 -6.00 6.69
N PRO A 105 -23.37 -5.35 6.32
CA PRO A 105 -23.78 -5.20 4.93
C PRO A 105 -22.82 -4.31 4.11
N GLY A 106 -22.02 -3.49 4.79
CA GLY A 106 -21.07 -2.55 4.20
C GLY A 106 -19.68 -3.13 3.87
N TYR A 107 -19.46 -4.45 3.99
CA TYR A 107 -18.15 -5.09 3.91
C TYR A 107 -17.27 -4.61 2.73
N VAL A 108 -17.80 -4.66 1.50
CA VAL A 108 -17.03 -4.30 0.30
C VAL A 108 -16.66 -2.82 0.29
N ARG A 109 -17.58 -1.95 0.72
CA ARG A 109 -17.33 -0.51 0.79
C ARG A 109 -16.29 -0.19 1.85
N PHE A 110 -16.32 -0.87 2.98
CA PHE A 110 -15.33 -0.70 4.03
C PHE A 110 -13.92 -1.01 3.53
N PHE A 111 -13.70 -2.17 2.90
CA PHE A 111 -12.38 -2.54 2.34
C PHE A 111 -11.94 -1.67 1.16
N SER A 112 -12.87 -1.00 0.47
CA SER A 112 -12.56 -0.04 -0.59
C SER A 112 -12.07 1.31 -0.05
N LEU A 113 -12.41 1.64 1.20
CA LEU A 113 -12.08 2.91 1.86
C LEU A 113 -10.93 2.77 2.88
N LEU A 114 -10.47 1.55 3.13
CA LEU A 114 -9.40 1.20 4.05
C LEU A 114 -8.04 1.24 3.36
#